data_AF-A0A7C4AMZ3-F1
#
_entry.id   AF-A0A7C4AMZ3-F1
#
_cell.length_a   1.000
_cell.length_b   1.000
_cell.length_c   1.000
_cell.angle_alpha   90.00
_cell.angle_beta   90.00
_cell.angle_gamma   90.00
#
_symmetry.space_group_name_H-M   'P 1'
#
loop_
_entity.id
_entity.type
_entity.pdbx_description
1 polymer ?
#
loop_
_entity_poly.entity_id
_entity_poly.type
_entity_poly.pdbx_seq_one_letter_code
_entity_poly.pdbx_strand_id
1 'polypeptide(L)'
;MMNKGVVWCILVCVIMLVSASGLSAREMRVLIFDFDTHAAEDVQHLRSGVSALLPSRIAAPKSIVVIDASSVYQLLPRGVQHLTVQDKLATAKKLSADYVLSGSI
;
A
#
# COMPACT_ATOMS: atom_id res chain seq x y z
N MET A 1 46.67 17.39 21.39
CA MET A 1 45.72 16.93 22.42
C MET A 1 44.40 17.64 22.20
N MET A 2 43.36 16.92 21.75
CA MET A 2 42.06 17.51 21.46
C MET A 2 41.39 17.92 22.78
N ASN A 3 40.82 19.13 22.83
CA ASN A 3 40.30 19.69 24.07
C ASN A 3 39.08 18.88 24.54
N LYS A 4 39.05 18.47 25.81
CA LYS A 4 38.04 17.53 26.36
C LYS A 4 36.60 18.03 26.16
N GLY A 5 36.40 19.36 26.18
CA GLY A 5 35.11 19.99 25.89
C GLY A 5 34.66 19.87 24.43
N VAL A 6 35.59 19.87 23.47
CA VAL A 6 35.28 19.69 22.04
C VAL A 6 34.83 18.26 21.78
N VAL A 7 35.48 17.28 22.42
CA VAL A 7 35.10 15.87 22.33
C VAL A 7 33.71 15.63 22.92
N TRP A 8 33.39 16.28 24.06
CA TRP A 8 32.04 16.20 24.66
C TRP A 8 30.98 16.81 23.72
N CYS A 9 31.21 18.00 23.17
CA CYS A 9 30.27 18.63 22.24
C CYS A 9 30.00 17.75 21.02
N ILE A 10 31.03 17.14 20.43
CA ILE A 10 30.87 16.25 19.28
C ILE A 10 30.01 15.03 19.67
N LEU A 11 30.26 14.43 20.84
CA LEU A 11 29.48 13.28 21.33
C LEU A 11 28.00 13.62 21.49
N VAL A 12 27.68 14.77 22.09
CA VAL A 12 26.30 15.22 22.29
C VAL A 12 25.60 15.50 20.96
N CYS A 13 26.30 16.13 20.01
CA CYS A 13 25.75 16.36 18.67
C CYS A 13 25.43 15.05 17.93
N VAL A 14 26.28 14.03 18.04
CA VAL A 14 26.04 12.71 17.43
C VAL A 14 24.83 12.02 18.06
N ILE A 15 24.67 12.09 19.38
CA ILE A 15 23.53 11.49 20.10
C ILE A 15 22.21 12.18 19.70
N MET A 16 22.21 13.51 19.54
CA MET A 16 21.03 14.24 19.07
C MET A 16 20.65 13.89 17.62
N LEU A 17 21.64 13.69 16.74
CA LEU A 17 21.39 13.27 15.36
C LEU A 17 20.73 11.89 15.27
N VAL A 18 21.21 10.93 16.09
CA VAL A 18 20.65 9.57 16.14
C VAL A 18 19.24 9.55 16.72
N SER A 19 18.95 10.45 17.66
CA SER A 19 17.60 10.55 18.26
C SER A 19 16.57 11.18 17.32
N ALA A 20 17.02 11.99 16.36
CA ALA A 20 16.16 12.62 15.36
C ALA A 20 15.75 11.67 14.22
N SER A 21 16.52 10.60 13.99
CA SER A 21 16.11 9.51 13.10
C SER A 21 15.08 8.60 13.79
N GLY A 22 13.90 9.14 14.08
CA GLY A 22 12.72 8.31 14.26
C GLY A 22 12.57 7.46 13.01
N LEU A 23 12.80 6.16 13.13
CA LEU A 23 12.65 5.19 12.04
C LEU A 23 11.15 5.10 11.72
N SER A 24 10.63 6.07 10.96
CA SER A 24 9.26 6.05 10.48
C SER A 24 9.18 4.86 9.54
N ALA A 25 8.48 3.81 9.98
CA ALA A 25 8.15 2.69 9.10
C ALA A 25 7.49 3.28 7.85
N ARG A 26 8.07 2.99 6.68
CA ARG A 26 7.51 3.44 5.41
C ARG A 26 6.13 2.83 5.26
N GLU A 27 5.12 3.66 5.08
CA GLU A 27 3.76 3.21 4.79
C GLU A 27 3.75 2.46 3.44
N MET A 28 3.24 1.23 3.45
CA MET A 28 3.10 0.41 2.25
C MET A 28 1.77 0.72 1.57
N ARG A 29 1.82 1.12 0.30
CA ARG A 29 0.63 1.44 -0.48
C ARG A 29 0.15 0.20 -1.23
N VAL A 30 -1.05 -0.27 -0.90
CA VAL A 30 -1.62 -1.50 -1.48
C VAL A 30 -2.78 -1.14 -2.40
N LEU A 31 -2.72 -1.62 -3.64
CA LEU A 31 -3.80 -1.53 -4.60
C LEU A 31 -4.61 -2.83 -4.60
N ILE A 32 -5.91 -2.76 -4.38
CA ILE A 32 -6.80 -3.92 -4.40
C ILE A 32 -7.61 -3.89 -5.69
N PHE A 33 -7.53 -4.96 -6.49
CA PHE A 33 -8.46 -5.19 -7.59
C PHE A 33 -9.62 -6.06 -7.12
N ASP A 34 -10.74 -5.94 -7.81
CA ASP A 34 -11.83 -6.90 -7.66
C ASP A 34 -11.33 -8.34 -7.86
N PHE A 35 -11.96 -9.25 -7.13
CA PHE A 35 -11.65 -10.67 -7.19
C PHE A 35 -12.35 -11.33 -8.37
N ASP A 36 -11.62 -12.21 -9.06
CA ASP A 36 -12.12 -12.97 -10.20
C ASP A 36 -13.05 -14.10 -9.70
N THR A 37 -14.29 -14.11 -10.15
CA THR A 37 -15.31 -15.09 -9.72
C THR A 37 -15.30 -16.32 -10.61
N HIS A 38 -15.06 -17.50 -10.04
CA HIS A 38 -15.09 -18.79 -10.75
C HIS A 38 -16.24 -19.70 -10.31
N ALA A 39 -17.21 -19.15 -9.57
CA ALA A 39 -18.37 -19.89 -9.10
C ALA A 39 -19.38 -20.19 -10.23
N ALA A 40 -20.03 -21.35 -10.15
CA ALA A 40 -21.12 -21.73 -11.05
C ALA A 40 -22.42 -20.93 -10.80
N GLU A 41 -22.53 -20.29 -9.63
CA GLU A 41 -23.66 -19.45 -9.21
C GLU A 41 -23.26 -17.97 -9.17
N ASP A 42 -24.24 -17.08 -9.32
CA ASP A 42 -24.00 -15.63 -9.25
C ASP A 42 -23.63 -15.19 -7.83
N VAL A 43 -22.32 -15.03 -7.60
CA VAL A 43 -21.73 -14.63 -6.32
C VAL A 43 -21.36 -13.14 -6.29
N GLN A 44 -22.00 -12.29 -7.11
CA GLN A 44 -21.75 -10.83 -7.13
C GLN A 44 -21.86 -10.19 -5.73
N HIS A 45 -22.77 -10.67 -4.89
CA HIS A 45 -22.91 -10.20 -3.51
C HIS A 45 -21.70 -10.52 -2.63
N LEU A 46 -21.05 -11.67 -2.85
CA LEU A 46 -19.82 -12.03 -2.13
C LEU A 46 -18.65 -11.19 -2.62
N ARG A 47 -18.52 -11.00 -3.94
CA ARG A 47 -17.47 -10.15 -4.54
C ARG A 47 -17.56 -8.73 -3.99
N SER A 48 -18.74 -8.12 -4.02
CA SER A 48 -18.94 -6.77 -3.49
C SER A 48 -18.69 -6.68 -1.98
N GLY A 49 -19.10 -7.70 -1.21
CA GLY A 49 -18.80 -7.79 0.22
C GLY A 49 -17.30 -7.86 0.52
N VAL A 50 -16.54 -8.67 -0.21
CA VAL A 50 -15.08 -8.76 -0.07
C VAL A 50 -14.41 -7.44 -0.43
N SER A 51 -14.78 -6.83 -1.56
CA SER A 51 -14.22 -5.54 -1.99
C SER A 51 -14.52 -4.41 -1.00
N ALA A 52 -15.66 -4.45 -0.30
CA ALA A 52 -16.01 -3.46 0.72
C ALA A 52 -15.30 -3.69 2.07
N LEU A 53 -15.15 -4.96 2.49
CA LEU A 53 -14.64 -5.28 3.83
C LEU A 53 -13.12 -5.42 3.86
N LEU A 54 -12.50 -5.95 2.80
CA LEU A 54 -11.08 -6.26 2.76
C LEU A 54 -10.18 -5.04 3.05
N PRO A 55 -10.44 -3.83 2.50
CA PRO A 55 -9.67 -2.63 2.85
C PRO A 55 -9.57 -2.41 4.36
N SER A 56 -10.70 -2.55 5.07
CA SER A 56 -10.75 -2.34 6.53
C SER A 56 -10.01 -3.41 7.33
N ARG A 57 -9.86 -4.62 6.77
CA ARG A 57 -9.21 -5.76 7.44
C ARG A 57 -7.71 -5.76 7.28
N ILE A 58 -7.20 -5.25 6.15
CA ILE A 58 -5.76 -5.17 5.90
C ILE A 58 -5.18 -3.79 6.23
N ALA A 59 -6.01 -2.76 6.38
CA ALA A 59 -5.56 -1.47 6.83
C ALA A 59 -4.98 -1.59 8.24
N ALA A 60 -3.70 -1.27 8.35
CA ALA A 60 -2.98 -1.23 9.60
C ALA A 60 -2.45 0.20 9.79
N PRO A 61 -2.84 0.89 10.88
CA PRO A 61 -2.46 2.28 11.09
C PRO A 61 -0.93 2.45 11.01
N LYS A 62 -0.48 3.43 10.20
CA LYS A 62 0.94 3.77 9.97
C LYS A 62 1.79 2.69 9.30
N SER A 63 1.19 1.64 8.74
CA SER A 63 1.94 0.60 8.02
C SER A 63 1.34 0.23 6.67
N ILE A 64 0.01 0.24 6.52
CA ILE A 64 -0.66 -0.10 5.26
C ILE A 64 -1.67 0.98 4.88
N VAL A 65 -1.46 1.58 3.72
CA VAL A 65 -2.37 2.53 3.08
C VAL A 65 -3.03 1.84 1.89
N VAL A 66 -4.33 1.58 1.99
CA VAL A 66 -5.10 1.02 0.89
C VAL A 66 -5.47 2.14 -0.08
N ILE A 67 -5.16 1.96 -1.36
CA ILE A 67 -5.54 2.90 -2.42
C ILE A 67 -7.03 2.72 -2.73
N ASP A 68 -7.76 3.84 -2.77
CA ASP A 68 -9.20 3.83 -2.95
C ASP A 68 -9.61 3.22 -4.30
N ALA A 69 -10.61 2.34 -4.25
CA ALA A 69 -11.08 1.58 -5.41
C ALA A 69 -11.65 2.48 -6.52
N SER A 70 -12.24 3.63 -6.19
CA SER A 70 -12.76 4.55 -7.21
C SER A 70 -11.66 5.11 -8.10
N SER A 71 -10.43 5.25 -7.57
CA SER A 71 -9.25 5.68 -8.33
C SER A 71 -8.82 4.64 -9.37
N VAL A 72 -9.11 3.36 -9.12
CA VAL A 72 -8.81 2.25 -10.04
C VAL A 72 -9.76 2.28 -11.23
N TYR A 73 -11.07 2.40 -10.98
CA TYR A 73 -12.10 2.40 -12.04
C TYR A 73 -12.02 3.63 -12.96
N GLN A 74 -11.49 4.76 -12.49
CA GLN A 74 -11.25 5.94 -13.33
C GLN A 74 -10.11 5.74 -14.34
N LEU A 75 -9.14 4.88 -14.03
CA LEU A 75 -7.98 4.59 -14.88
C LEU A 75 -8.20 3.39 -15.82
N LEU A 76 -9.29 2.66 -15.59
CA LEU A 76 -9.68 1.49 -16.34
C LEU A 76 -10.49 1.85 -17.59
N PRO A 77 -10.21 1.24 -18.76
CA PRO A 77 -11.10 1.37 -19.91
C PRO A 77 -12.49 0.82 -19.55
N ARG A 78 -13.54 1.56 -19.91
CA ARG A 78 -14.93 1.15 -19.65
C ARG A 78 -15.22 -0.18 -20.37
N GLY A 79 -15.80 -1.14 -19.66
CA GLY A 79 -16.19 -2.45 -20.22
C GLY A 79 -15.12 -3.55 -20.12
N VAL A 80 -13.97 -3.29 -19.49
CA VAL A 80 -12.98 -4.34 -19.22
C VAL A 80 -13.45 -5.20 -18.05
N GLN A 81 -13.89 -6.41 -18.35
CA GLN A 81 -14.39 -7.37 -17.36
C GLN A 81 -13.26 -8.12 -16.65
N HIS A 82 -12.11 -8.27 -17.32
CA HIS A 82 -10.90 -8.91 -16.79
C HIS A 82 -9.67 -8.08 -17.15
N LEU A 83 -8.93 -7.62 -16.13
CA LEU A 83 -7.61 -7.06 -16.35
C LEU A 83 -6.58 -8.18 -16.42
N THR A 84 -5.64 -8.08 -17.37
CA THR A 84 -4.45 -8.92 -17.35
C THR A 84 -3.54 -8.52 -16.17
N VAL A 85 -2.61 -9.42 -15.80
CA VAL A 85 -1.59 -9.09 -14.79
C VAL A 85 -0.78 -7.85 -15.20
N GLN A 86 -0.48 -7.68 -16.48
CA GLN A 86 0.22 -6.49 -16.98
C GLN A 86 -0.60 -5.22 -16.78
N ASP A 87 -1.91 -5.25 -17.03
CA ASP A 87 -2.79 -4.08 -16.83
C ASP A 87 -2.89 -3.71 -15.35
N LYS A 88 -3.00 -4.73 -14.47
CA LYS A 88 -3.01 -4.56 -13.01
C LYS A 88 -1.70 -3.89 -12.54
N LEU A 89 -0.55 -4.35 -13.03
CA LEU A 89 0.77 -3.78 -12.71
C LEU A 89 0.97 -2.37 -13.29
N ALA A 90 0.52 -2.12 -14.52
CA ALA A 90 0.61 -0.80 -15.14
C ALA A 90 -0.22 0.23 -14.38
N THR A 91 -1.42 -0.15 -13.94
CA THR A 91 -2.30 0.69 -13.11
C THR A 91 -1.70 0.93 -11.73
N ALA A 92 -1.14 -0.11 -11.11
CA ALA A 92 -0.42 0.00 -9.84
C ALA A 92 0.75 1.00 -9.91
N LYS A 93 1.54 0.93 -10.99
CA LYS A 93 2.63 1.87 -11.23
C LYS A 93 2.15 3.30 -11.38
N LYS A 94 1.04 3.53 -12.12
CA LYS A 94 0.42 4.86 -12.27
C LYS A 94 -0.04 5.44 -10.94
N LEU A 95 -0.58 4.60 -10.04
CA LEU A 95 -1.07 5.00 -8.73
C LEU A 95 0.01 5.02 -7.64
N SER A 96 1.25 4.68 -7.99
CA SER A 96 2.37 4.54 -7.05
C SER A 96 2.06 3.59 -5.90
N ALA A 97 1.44 2.45 -6.23
CA ALA A 97 1.26 1.34 -5.32
C ALA A 97 2.56 0.54 -5.18
N ASP A 98 2.89 0.14 -3.95
CA ASP A 98 4.00 -0.77 -3.66
C ASP A 98 3.62 -2.23 -3.91
N TYR A 99 2.34 -2.57 -3.67
CA TYR A 99 1.82 -3.92 -3.83
C TYR A 99 0.47 -3.93 -4.56
N VAL A 100 0.23 -5.03 -5.26
CA VAL A 100 -1.06 -5.35 -5.88
C VAL A 100 -1.64 -6.56 -5.20
N LEU A 101 -2.88 -6.45 -4.76
CA LEU A 101 -3.66 -7.55 -4.22
C LEU A 101 -4.73 -7.95 -5.23
N SER A 102 -4.68 -9.21 -5.63
CA SER A 102 -5.61 -9.84 -6.56
C SER A 102 -5.83 -11.29 -6.13
N GLY A 103 -7.03 -11.80 -6.32
CA GLY A 103 -7.35 -13.19 -6.05
C GLY A 103 -8.62 -13.61 -6.77
N SER A 104 -9.02 -14.86 -6.53
CA SER A 104 -10.27 -15.42 -7.04
C SER A 104 -11.13 -15.96 -5.90
N ILE A 105 -12.45 -15.98 -6.13
CA ILE A 105 -13.46 -16.55 -5.23
C ILE A 105 -14.24 -17.62 -5.98
#